data_AF-A0A946C3E3-F1
#
_entry.id   AF-A0A946C3E3-F1
#
_cell.length_a   1.000
_cell.length_b   1.000
_cell.length_c   1.000
_cell.angle_alpha   90.00
_cell.angle_beta   90.00
_cell.angle_gamma   90.00
#
_symmetry.space_group_name_H-M   'P 1'
#
loop_
_entity.id
_entity.type
_entity.pdbx_description
1 polymer ?
#
loop_
_entity_poly.entity_id
_entity_poly.type
_entity_poly.pdbx_seq_one_letter_code
_entity_poly.pdbx_strand_id
1 'polypeptide(L)'
;MSGDLHPLAPHALPSFVGGADGGDPLFSAITFIVIALVLVIGVFYLKLHAIPEQLAHKYSNTQSQLIMVLTLLALFTHNNIFWVAALILALLKFPDFLTPINSISDSLKKLTAQEGSTPAPKEDNNGEGR
;
A
#
# COMPACT_ATOMS: atom_id res chain seq x y z
N MET A 1 38.24 -54.98 10.40
CA MET A 1 39.50 -54.43 10.92
C MET A 1 39.19 -53.02 11.39
N SER A 2 38.93 -52.84 12.68
CA SER A 2 38.79 -51.51 13.28
C SER A 2 40.19 -50.90 13.30
N GLY A 3 40.41 -49.84 12.53
CA GLY A 3 41.69 -49.13 12.56
C GLY A 3 41.92 -48.55 13.94
N ASP A 4 43.08 -48.82 14.53
CA ASP A 4 43.49 -48.24 15.80
C ASP A 4 43.33 -46.71 15.75
N LEU A 5 42.42 -46.19 16.56
CA LEU A 5 42.24 -44.75 16.73
C LEU A 5 43.51 -44.19 17.37
N HIS A 6 44.07 -43.14 16.77
CA HIS A 6 45.26 -42.47 17.27
C HIS A 6 45.06 -42.07 18.74
N PRO A 7 46.03 -42.32 19.66
CA PRO A 7 45.85 -42.07 21.10
C PRO A 7 45.60 -40.60 21.48
N LEU A 8 45.83 -39.64 20.56
CA LEU A 8 45.44 -38.23 20.73
C LEU A 8 44.09 -37.89 20.07
N ALA A 9 43.37 -38.86 19.50
CA ALA A 9 42.06 -38.64 18.90
C ALA A 9 41.05 -38.34 20.03
N PRO A 10 40.29 -37.23 19.94
CA PRO A 10 39.25 -36.91 20.91
C PRO A 10 38.24 -38.06 21.02
N HIS A 11 38.01 -38.55 22.24
CA HIS A 11 37.12 -39.69 22.49
C HIS A 11 35.62 -39.38 22.27
N ALA A 12 35.26 -38.11 22.10
CA ALA A 12 33.92 -37.67 21.76
C ALA A 12 33.98 -36.43 20.87
N LEU A 13 33.30 -36.49 19.72
CA LEU A 13 33.01 -35.30 18.93
C LEU A 13 31.77 -34.61 19.51
N PRO A 14 31.71 -33.27 19.53
CA PRO A 14 30.51 -32.56 19.94
C PRO A 14 29.31 -32.97 19.08
N SER A 15 28.13 -33.09 19.71
CA SER A 15 26.91 -33.62 19.08
C SER A 15 26.38 -32.82 17.89
N PHE A 16 26.93 -31.63 17.64
CA PHE A 16 26.54 -30.74 16.57
C PHE A 16 27.43 -30.90 15.32
N VAL A 17 28.57 -31.61 15.43
CA VAL A 17 29.48 -31.89 14.30
C VAL A 17 28.94 -33.08 13.52
N GLY A 18 28.98 -32.99 12.19
CA GLY A 18 28.53 -34.06 11.30
C GLY A 18 29.24 -35.39 11.57
N GLY A 19 28.47 -36.47 11.68
CA GLY A 19 28.97 -37.82 11.93
C GLY A 19 29.42 -38.52 10.65
N ALA A 20 30.21 -39.59 10.81
CA ALA A 20 30.68 -40.42 9.69
C ALA A 20 29.55 -41.24 9.02
N ASP A 21 28.38 -41.30 9.66
CA ASP A 21 27.11 -41.82 9.14
C ASP A 21 26.44 -40.85 8.13
N GLY A 22 27.02 -39.67 7.92
CA GLY A 22 26.56 -38.66 6.96
C GLY A 22 25.52 -37.69 7.54
N GLY A 23 25.11 -37.85 8.79
CA GLY A 23 24.20 -36.94 9.47
C GLY A 23 24.92 -35.67 9.91
N ASP A 24 24.41 -34.50 9.52
CA ASP A 24 24.88 -33.19 10.00
C ASP A 24 23.72 -32.42 10.66
N PRO A 25 23.60 -32.49 12.00
CA PRO A 25 22.55 -31.80 12.74
C PRO A 25 22.64 -30.27 12.64
N LEU A 26 23.84 -29.70 12.55
CA LEU A 26 24.02 -28.25 12.40
C LEU A 26 23.55 -27.77 11.05
N PHE A 27 24.00 -28.44 9.99
CA PHE A 27 23.58 -28.13 8.63
C PHE A 27 22.06 -28.21 8.48
N SER A 28 21.46 -29.27 9.04
CA SER A 28 20.01 -29.44 9.04
C SER A 28 19.30 -28.31 9.78
N ALA A 29 19.75 -27.97 11.00
CA ALA A 29 19.16 -26.89 11.79
C ALA A 29 19.27 -25.53 11.09
N ILE A 30 20.44 -25.19 10.54
CA ILE A 30 20.67 -23.95 9.79
C ILE A 30 19.77 -23.90 8.56
N THR A 31 19.61 -25.01 7.83
CA THR A 31 18.74 -25.08 6.66
C THR A 31 17.30 -24.73 7.02
N PHE A 32 16.76 -25.32 8.09
CA PHE A 32 15.40 -24.97 8.56
C PHE A 32 15.31 -23.52 9.02
N ILE A 33 16.32 -23.01 9.74
CA ILE A 33 16.35 -21.61 10.18
C ILE A 33 16.37 -20.66 8.98
N VAL A 34 17.19 -20.92 7.97
CA VAL A 34 17.27 -20.10 6.76
C VAL A 34 15.95 -20.10 6.01
N ILE A 35 15.32 -21.28 5.84
CA ILE A 35 14.00 -21.37 5.20
C ILE A 35 12.97 -20.56 6.00
N ALA A 36 12.91 -20.75 7.32
CA ALA A 36 11.99 -20.00 8.17
C ALA A 36 12.25 -18.49 8.11
N LEU A 37 13.52 -18.07 8.15
CA LEU A 37 13.93 -16.66 8.06
C LEU A 37 13.51 -16.05 6.72
N VAL A 38 13.76 -16.75 5.61
CA VAL A 38 13.34 -16.31 4.27
C VAL A 38 11.83 -16.19 4.17
N LEU A 39 11.07 -17.15 4.73
CA LEU A 39 9.60 -17.06 4.77
C LEU A 39 9.12 -15.89 5.63
N VAL A 40 9.72 -15.67 6.80
CA VAL A 40 9.38 -14.55 7.68
C VAL A 40 9.66 -13.22 7.00
N ILE A 41 10.85 -13.06 6.41
CA ILE A 41 11.24 -11.85 5.68
C ILE A 41 10.35 -11.66 4.45
N GLY A 42 10.04 -12.72 3.70
CA GLY A 42 9.15 -12.67 2.54
C GLY A 42 7.74 -12.24 2.91
N VAL A 43 7.15 -12.84 3.94
CA VAL A 43 5.82 -12.43 4.46
C VAL A 43 5.86 -11.00 5.00
N PHE A 44 6.93 -10.60 5.68
CA PHE A 44 7.09 -9.24 6.18
C PHE A 44 7.19 -8.23 5.02
N TYR A 45 7.98 -8.53 3.99
CA TYR A 45 8.11 -7.73 2.78
C TYR A 45 6.77 -7.56 2.06
N LEU A 46 6.02 -8.66 1.88
CA LEU A 46 4.69 -8.62 1.29
C LEU A 46 3.70 -7.83 2.16
N LYS A 47 3.75 -7.98 3.49
CA LYS A 47 2.90 -7.20 4.41
C LYS A 47 3.23 -5.71 4.39
N LEU A 48 4.50 -5.31 4.38
CA LEU A 48 4.91 -3.91 4.29
C LEU A 48 4.45 -3.26 2.98
N HIS A 49 4.44 -4.00 1.88
CA HIS A 49 3.95 -3.51 0.59
C HIS A 49 2.41 -3.49 0.49
N ALA A 50 1.71 -4.33 1.24
CA ALA A 50 0.24 -4.31 1.29
C ALA A 50 -0.33 -3.15 2.14
N ILE A 51 0.46 -2.53 3.01
CA ILE A 51 0.04 -1.37 3.82
C ILE A 51 -0.37 -0.16 2.95
N PRO A 52 0.43 0.29 1.98
CA PRO A 52 0.04 1.34 1.03
C PRO A 52 -1.31 1.08 0.34
N GLU A 53 -1.55 -0.15 -0.09
CA GLU A 53 -2.79 -0.56 -0.76
C GLU A 53 -4.01 -0.45 0.17
N GLN A 54 -3.88 -0.86 1.43
CA GLN A 54 -4.94 -0.75 2.42
C GLN A 54 -5.24 0.72 2.80
N LEU A 55 -4.22 1.58 2.82
CA LEU A 55 -4.39 3.01 3.10
C LEU A 55 -5.03 3.75 1.93
N ALA A 56 -4.82 3.27 0.70
CA ALA A 56 -5.45 3.82 -0.50
C ALA A 56 -6.99 3.68 -0.48
N HIS A 57 -7.56 2.64 0.14
CA HIS A 57 -9.02 2.45 0.20
C HIS A 57 -9.78 3.46 1.10
N LYS A 58 -9.08 4.24 1.93
CA LYS A 58 -9.70 5.18 2.88
C LYS A 58 -9.82 6.62 2.36
N TYR A 59 -9.31 6.92 1.17
CA TYR A 59 -9.17 8.28 0.64
C TYR A 59 -9.79 8.46 -0.76
N SER A 60 -9.93 9.72 -1.20
CA SER A 60 -10.57 10.10 -2.46
C SER A 60 -10.00 9.34 -3.68
N ASN A 61 -10.88 9.04 -4.64
CA ASN A 61 -10.65 8.10 -5.74
C ASN A 61 -9.30 8.31 -6.47
N THR A 62 -8.87 9.56 -6.68
CA THR A 62 -7.64 9.87 -7.43
C THR A 62 -6.35 9.67 -6.62
N GLN A 63 -6.37 9.97 -5.32
CA GLN A 63 -5.20 9.81 -4.43
C GLN A 63 -4.90 8.33 -4.19
N SER A 64 -5.96 7.54 -4.00
CA SER A 64 -5.92 6.09 -3.91
C SER A 64 -5.24 5.45 -5.11
N GLN A 65 -5.62 5.88 -6.32
CA GLN A 65 -5.10 5.34 -7.57
C GLN A 65 -3.61 5.65 -7.76
N LEU A 66 -3.17 6.86 -7.37
CA LEU A 66 -1.76 7.26 -7.43
C LEU A 66 -0.89 6.45 -6.47
N ILE A 67 -1.36 6.24 -5.23
CA ILE A 67 -0.69 5.38 -4.24
C ILE A 67 -0.58 3.94 -4.74
N MET A 68 -1.65 3.41 -5.34
CA MET A 68 -1.69 2.04 -5.87
C MET A 68 -0.71 1.85 -7.03
N VAL A 69 -0.64 2.79 -7.98
CA VAL A 69 0.33 2.74 -9.10
C VAL A 69 1.77 2.82 -8.59
N LEU A 70 2.05 3.70 -7.62
CA LEU A 70 3.39 3.86 -7.06
C LEU A 70 3.85 2.62 -6.29
N THR A 71 2.92 1.95 -5.61
CA THR A 71 3.15 0.67 -4.90
C THR A 71 3.41 -0.47 -5.88
N LEU A 72 2.67 -0.54 -6.99
CA LEU A 72 2.90 -1.52 -8.06
C LEU A 72 4.27 -1.30 -8.72
N LEU A 73 4.68 -0.04 -8.93
CA LEU A 73 6.00 0.33 -9.44
C LEU A 73 7.13 -0.06 -8.49
N ALA A 74 6.94 0.12 -7.17
CA ALA A 74 7.90 -0.31 -6.15
C ALA A 74 8.13 -1.82 -6.18
N LEU A 75 7.07 -2.61 -6.37
CA LEU A 75 7.13 -4.06 -6.47
C LEU A 75 7.83 -4.53 -7.75
N PHE A 76 7.50 -3.93 -8.90
CA PHE A 76 8.10 -4.30 -10.19
C PHE A 76 9.60 -3.94 -10.23
N THR A 77 9.98 -2.80 -9.66
CA THR A 77 11.35 -2.28 -9.71
C THR A 77 12.22 -2.79 -8.56
N HIS A 78 11.62 -3.27 -7.47
CA HIS A 78 12.30 -3.63 -6.23
C HIS A 78 13.10 -2.47 -5.60
N ASN A 79 12.67 -1.23 -5.85
CA ASN A 79 13.33 -0.02 -5.34
C ASN A 79 12.50 0.61 -4.20
N ASN A 80 13.09 0.64 -3.01
CA ASN A 80 12.48 1.13 -1.77
C ASN A 80 12.04 2.61 -1.86
N ILE A 81 12.60 3.39 -2.77
CA ILE A 81 12.27 4.82 -2.90
C ILE A 81 10.81 5.04 -3.30
N PHE A 82 10.26 4.16 -4.14
CA PHE A 82 8.87 4.24 -4.58
C PHE A 82 7.91 3.85 -3.45
N TRP A 83 8.30 2.88 -2.62
CA TRP A 83 7.53 2.50 -1.44
C TRP A 83 7.52 3.62 -0.38
N VAL A 84 8.67 4.24 -0.11
CA VAL A 84 8.77 5.40 0.80
C VAL A 84 7.93 6.58 0.26
N ALA A 85 8.01 6.86 -1.04
CA ALA A 85 7.19 7.90 -1.66
C ALA A 85 5.69 7.59 -1.52
N ALA A 86 5.26 6.35 -1.72
CA ALA A 86 3.86 5.93 -1.56
C ALA A 86 3.36 6.11 -0.12
N LEU A 87 4.20 5.79 0.88
CA LEU A 87 3.92 6.03 2.29
C LEU A 87 3.77 7.51 2.63
N ILE A 88 4.69 8.35 2.14
CA ILE A 88 4.63 9.80 2.36
C ILE A 88 3.34 10.36 1.73
N LEU A 89 3.01 9.94 0.50
CA LEU A 89 1.79 10.36 -0.19
C LEU A 89 0.51 9.87 0.53
N ALA A 90 0.54 8.67 1.10
CA ALA A 90 -0.60 8.13 1.86
C ALA A 90 -0.80 8.81 3.22
N LEU A 91 0.28 9.29 3.86
CA LEU A 91 0.20 10.04 5.11
C LEU A 91 -0.21 11.51 4.90
N LEU A 92 0.22 12.12 3.79
CA LEU A 92 -0.15 13.49 3.42
C LEU A 92 -1.52 13.50 2.72
N LYS A 93 -2.59 13.77 3.48
CA LYS A 93 -3.91 14.07 2.90
C LYS A 93 -3.82 15.29 2.01
N PHE A 94 -3.93 15.13 0.69
CA PHE A 94 -4.25 16.30 -0.15
C PHE A 94 -5.74 16.61 0.03
N PRO A 95 -6.10 17.83 0.45
CA PRO A 95 -7.49 18.27 0.47
C PRO A 95 -8.08 18.21 -0.94
N ASP A 96 -9.35 17.84 -1.03
CA ASP A 96 -10.08 17.94 -2.29
C ASP A 96 -10.40 19.42 -2.56
N PHE A 97 -9.59 20.04 -3.43
CA PHE A 97 -9.72 21.44 -3.80
C PHE A 97 -10.65 21.67 -4.99
N LEU A 98 -11.08 20.62 -5.70
CA LEU A 98 -11.91 20.75 -6.89
C LEU A 98 -13.41 20.74 -6.56
N THR A 99 -13.82 19.94 -5.57
CA THR A 99 -15.21 19.87 -5.10
C THR A 99 -15.77 21.24 -4.66
N PRO A 100 -15.05 22.08 -3.89
CA PRO A 100 -15.53 23.41 -3.52
C PRO A 100 -15.68 24.35 -4.73
N ILE A 101 -14.74 24.34 -5.68
CA ILE A 101 -14.74 25.23 -6.85
C ILE A 101 -15.92 24.92 -7.79
N ASN A 102 -16.21 23.65 -8.01
CA ASN A 102 -17.38 23.24 -8.79
C ASN A 102 -18.68 23.64 -8.08
N SER A 103 -18.76 23.51 -6.76
CA SER A 103 -19.96 23.93 -6.00
C SER A 103 -20.24 25.43 -6.10
N ILE A 104 -19.18 26.26 -6.15
CA ILE A 104 -19.30 27.72 -6.33
C ILE A 104 -19.79 28.03 -7.75
N SER A 105 -19.24 27.34 -8.75
CA SER A 105 -19.62 27.51 -10.16
C SER A 105 -21.08 27.11 -10.41
N ASP A 106 -21.52 25.99 -9.83
CA ASP A 106 -22.91 25.53 -9.89
C ASP A 106 -23.88 26.47 -9.15
N SER A 107 -23.46 26.98 -7.99
CA SER A 107 -24.26 27.95 -7.24
C SER A 107 -24.40 29.27 -8.00
N LEU A 108 -23.32 29.75 -8.63
CA LEU A 108 -23.35 30.95 -9.46
C LEU A 108 -24.24 30.75 -10.69
N LYS A 109 -24.13 29.61 -11.37
CA LYS A 109 -24.98 29.25 -12.52
C LYS A 109 -26.47 29.23 -12.14
N LYS A 110 -26.82 28.74 -10.95
CA LYS A 110 -28.20 28.76 -10.44
C LYS A 110 -28.71 30.18 -10.15
N LEU A 111 -27.86 31.05 -9.58
CA LEU A 111 -28.24 32.44 -9.32
C LEU A 111 -28.50 33.21 -10.61
N THR A 112 -27.63 33.07 -11.61
CA THR A 112 -27.82 33.71 -12.93
C THR A 112 -29.02 33.16 -13.68
N ALA A 113 -29.33 31.87 -13.53
CA ALA A 113 -30.54 31.27 -14.09
C ALA A 113 -31.83 31.76 -13.41
N GLN A 114 -31.77 32.09 -12.11
CA GLN A 114 -32.90 32.61 -11.35
C GLN A 114 -33.20 34.08 -11.71
N GLU A 115 -32.18 34.91 -11.93
CA GLU A 115 -32.32 36.31 -12.36
C GLU A 115 -32.95 36.43 -13.76
N GLY A 116 -32.70 35.48 -14.67
CA GLY A 116 -33.34 35.41 -15.98
C GLY A 116 -34.82 35.01 -15.96
N SER A 117 -35.35 34.63 -14.80
CA SER A 117 -36.74 34.16 -14.61
C SER A 117 -37.59 35.13 -13.78
N THR A 118 -37.41 36.45 -13.97
CA THR A 118 -38.45 37.41 -13.56
C THR A 118 -39.61 37.30 -14.54
N PRO A 119 -40.81 36.82 -14.15
CA PRO A 119 -41.97 36.88 -15.01
C PRO A 119 -42.28 38.37 -15.20
N ALA A 120 -42.30 38.84 -16.44
CA ALA A 120 -42.75 40.18 -16.78
C ALA A 120 -44.07 40.48 -16.04
N PRO A 121 -44.21 41.64 -15.39
CA PRO A 121 -45.47 42.04 -14.76
C PRO A 121 -46.60 41.87 -15.77
N LYS A 122 -47.59 41.04 -15.44
CA LYS A 122 -48.83 40.96 -16.22
C LYS A 122 -49.52 42.32 -16.02
N GLU A 123 -49.43 43.18 -17.03
CA GLU A 123 -50.31 44.34 -17.17
C GLU A 123 -51.75 43.82 -17.19
N ASP A 124 -52.50 44.11 -16.14
CA ASP A 124 -53.92 43.86 -16.01
C ASP A 124 -54.67 44.94 -16.79
N ASN A 125 -54.69 44.79 -18.12
CA ASN A 125 -55.48 45.66 -18.97
C ASN A 125 -56.98 45.29 -18.85
N ASN A 126 -57.61 45.63 -17.72
CA ASN A 126 -59.05 45.59 -17.56
C ASN A 126 -59.65 46.95 -17.92
N GLY A 127 -59.77 47.17 -19.23
CA GLY A 127 -60.67 48.16 -19.79
C GLY A 127 -62.00 47.51 -20.17
N GLU A 128 -62.96 47.51 -19.25
CA GLU A 128 -64.40 47.48 -19.53
C GLU A 128 -65.01 48.53 -18.57
N GLY A 129 -65.58 49.65 -18.99
CA GLY A 129 -66.49 49.81 -20.12
C GLY A 129 -67.93 49.78 -19.61
N ARG A 130 -68.32 50.76 -18.77
CA ARG A 130 -69.67 51.35 -18.66
C ARG A 130 -69.82 52.28 -17.46
#